data_AF-A0A7C4W6L3-F1
#
_entry.id   AF-A0A7C4W6L3-F1
#
_cell.length_a   1.000
_cell.length_b   1.000
_cell.length_c   1.000
_cell.angle_alpha   90.00
_cell.angle_beta   90.00
_cell.angle_gamma   90.00
#
_symmetry.space_group_name_H-M   'P 1'
#
loop_
_entity.id
_entity.type
_entity.pdbx_description
1 polymer ?
#
loop_
_entity_poly.entity_id
_entity_poly.type
_entity_poly.pdbx_seq_one_letter_code
_entity_poly.pdbx_strand_id
1 'polypeptide(L)'
;MPSPSIQCKDVLSENLNVKLLDELSSVVVRVKKARKWSQVNPLTKSFIRACLIMRLQTVKSSLLMKAIIKTIKELRRLISKDYLLIEIGIREVWKLSELASSWGHKSAGEWRYNKSYTILQALTLQWVTRLLGSITKL
;
A
#
# COMPACT_ATOMS: atom_id res chain seq x y z
N MET A 1 17.59 20.00 33.89
CA MET A 1 16.42 20.43 33.10
C MET A 1 16.57 19.89 31.69
N PRO A 2 15.64 19.08 31.16
CA PRO A 2 15.74 18.55 29.80
C PRO A 2 15.35 19.63 28.77
N SER A 3 16.06 19.64 27.65
CA SER A 3 15.99 20.66 26.59
C SER A 3 14.65 20.64 25.83
N PRO A 4 14.12 21.79 25.35
CA PRO A 4 12.79 21.90 24.72
C PRO A 4 12.62 21.12 23.40
N SER A 5 13.71 20.70 22.76
CA SER A 5 13.70 20.03 21.45
C SER A 5 13.34 18.54 21.49
N ILE A 6 13.33 17.91 22.66
CA ILE A 6 13.02 16.48 22.83
C ILE A 6 11.49 16.26 22.87
N GLN A 7 10.74 17.15 23.54
CA GLN A 7 9.29 17.05 23.69
C GLN A 7 8.51 17.04 22.37
N CYS A 8 8.95 17.82 21.36
CA CYS A 8 8.20 17.96 20.12
C CYS A 8 8.28 16.72 19.21
N LYS A 9 9.42 16.00 19.21
CA LYS A 9 9.61 14.79 18.41
C LYS A 9 8.82 13.59 18.96
N ASP A 10 8.75 13.47 20.28
CA ASP A 10 8.04 12.38 20.94
C ASP A 10 6.52 12.51 20.75
N VAL A 11 5.97 13.72 20.87
CA VAL A 11 4.53 13.97 20.66
C VAL A 11 4.10 13.70 19.20
N LEU A 12 4.93 14.05 18.22
CA LEU A 12 4.64 13.76 16.80
C LEU A 12 4.70 12.25 16.50
N SER A 13 5.69 11.55 17.07
CA SER A 13 5.84 10.09 16.94
C SER A 13 4.67 9.34 17.56
N GLU A 14 4.21 9.77 18.74
CA GLU A 14 3.10 9.16 19.46
C GLU A 14 1.78 9.28 18.68
N ASN A 15 1.50 10.47 18.11
CA ASN A 15 0.34 10.69 17.24
C ASN A 15 0.36 9.82 15.96
N LEU A 16 1.54 9.57 15.39
CA LEU A 16 1.69 8.71 14.22
C LEU A 16 1.45 7.23 14.57
N ASN A 17 1.95 6.77 15.71
CA ASN A 17 1.79 5.39 16.16
C ASN A 17 0.32 5.03 16.40
N VAL A 18 -0.42 5.92 17.06
CA VAL A 18 -1.86 5.74 17.30
C VAL A 18 -2.61 5.66 15.97
N LYS A 19 -2.39 6.60 15.05
CA LYS A 19 -3.01 6.58 13.70
C LYS A 19 -2.71 5.30 12.93
N LEU A 20 -1.50 4.79 13.07
CA LEU A 20 -1.05 3.61 12.35
C LEU A 20 -1.71 2.33 12.89
N LEU A 21 -1.89 2.22 14.20
CA LEU A 21 -2.66 1.13 14.82
C LEU A 21 -4.15 1.22 14.51
N ASP A 22 -4.73 2.42 14.50
CA ASP A 22 -6.11 2.64 14.07
C ASP A 22 -6.32 2.22 12.62
N GLU A 23 -5.37 2.56 11.74
CA GLU A 23 -5.40 2.15 10.35
C GLU A 23 -5.27 0.63 10.21
N LEU A 24 -4.40 -0.01 11.01
CA LEU A 24 -4.30 -1.47 11.04
C LEU A 24 -5.64 -2.10 11.45
N SER A 25 -6.27 -1.59 12.51
CA SER A 25 -7.58 -2.05 12.99
C SER A 25 -8.66 -1.89 11.92
N SER A 26 -8.71 -0.71 11.28
CA SER A 26 -9.69 -0.41 10.23
C SER A 26 -9.56 -1.37 9.04
N VAL A 27 -8.31 -1.64 8.62
CA VAL A 27 -8.02 -2.56 7.52
C VAL A 27 -8.38 -4.00 7.91
N VAL A 28 -8.09 -4.44 9.14
CA VAL A 28 -8.48 -5.78 9.63
C VAL A 28 -10.00 -5.96 9.58
N VAL A 29 -10.77 -4.95 10.03
CA VAL A 29 -12.24 -4.98 9.94
C VAL A 29 -12.69 -5.11 8.49
N ARG A 30 -12.08 -4.37 7.56
CA ARG A 30 -12.38 -4.46 6.13
C ARG A 30 -12.05 -5.85 5.56
N VAL A 31 -10.92 -6.46 5.92
CA VAL A 31 -10.55 -7.82 5.47
C VAL A 31 -11.57 -8.84 5.95
N LYS A 32 -11.98 -8.74 7.23
CA LYS A 32 -13.01 -9.60 7.81
C LYS A 32 -14.35 -9.42 7.12
N LYS A 33 -14.78 -8.18 6.87
CA LYS A 33 -16.02 -7.86 6.13
C LYS A 33 -15.99 -8.42 4.70
N ALA A 34 -14.83 -8.39 4.04
CA ALA A 34 -14.63 -8.98 2.72
C ALA A 34 -14.52 -10.52 2.73
N ARG A 35 -14.65 -11.18 3.89
CA ARG A 35 -14.48 -12.64 4.10
C ARG A 35 -13.13 -13.20 3.63
N LYS A 36 -12.10 -12.35 3.47
CA LYS A 36 -10.75 -12.75 3.04
C LYS A 36 -9.79 -13.02 4.20
N TRP A 37 -10.30 -13.00 5.44
CA TRP A 37 -9.47 -13.22 6.63
C TRP A 37 -8.80 -14.60 6.64
N SER A 38 -9.42 -15.63 6.05
CA SER A 38 -8.83 -16.96 5.91
C SER A 38 -7.53 -16.95 5.10
N GLN A 39 -7.43 -16.08 4.08
CA GLN A 39 -6.30 -15.97 3.16
C GLN A 39 -5.06 -15.32 3.79
N VAL A 40 -5.20 -14.66 4.94
CA VAL A 40 -4.06 -14.04 5.64
C VAL A 40 -3.19 -15.14 6.29
N ASN A 41 -1.87 -15.04 6.13
CA ASN A 41 -0.89 -15.95 6.73
C ASN A 41 -1.08 -16.06 8.26
N PRO A 42 -1.07 -17.28 8.84
CA PRO A 42 -1.14 -17.48 10.30
C PRO A 42 -0.18 -16.62 11.13
N LEU A 43 1.07 -16.44 10.68
CA LEU A 43 2.07 -15.61 11.36
C LEU A 43 1.67 -14.12 11.35
N THR A 44 1.15 -13.64 10.23
CA THR A 44 0.63 -12.27 10.13
C THR A 44 -0.57 -12.08 11.05
N LYS A 45 -1.45 -13.08 11.18
CA LYS A 45 -2.59 -13.04 12.11
C LYS A 45 -2.16 -12.94 13.56
N SER A 46 -1.16 -13.72 13.99
CA SER A 46 -0.65 -13.67 15.36
C SER A 46 0.06 -12.34 15.64
N PHE A 47 0.84 -11.83 14.68
CA PHE A 47 1.46 -10.52 14.76
C PHE A 47 0.42 -9.40 14.93
N ILE A 48 -0.62 -9.37 14.09
CA ILE A 48 -1.71 -8.38 14.19
C ILE A 48 -2.40 -8.46 15.56
N ARG A 49 -2.69 -9.66 16.04
CA ARG A 49 -3.29 -9.86 17.37
C ARG A 49 -2.39 -9.29 18.47
N ALA A 50 -1.08 -9.58 18.41
CA ALA A 50 -0.12 -9.04 19.36
C ALA A 50 -0.09 -7.50 19.32
N CYS A 51 -0.03 -6.90 18.13
CA CYS A 51 -0.05 -5.43 17.98
C CYS A 51 -1.33 -4.79 18.56
N LEU A 52 -2.49 -5.43 18.39
CA LEU A 52 -3.77 -4.91 18.90
C LEU A 52 -3.90 -5.08 20.43
N ILE A 53 -3.43 -6.21 20.98
CA ILE A 53 -3.47 -6.48 22.43
C ILE A 53 -2.51 -5.56 23.17
N MET A 54 -1.28 -5.43 22.67
CA MET A 54 -0.24 -4.64 23.32
C MET A 54 -0.51 -3.14 23.28
N ARG A 55 -1.48 -2.68 22.47
CA ARG A 55 -1.83 -1.27 22.26
C ARG A 55 -0.56 -0.42 22.24
N LEU A 56 0.35 -0.70 21.30
CA LEU A 56 1.70 -0.12 21.26
C LEU A 56 1.63 1.43 21.19
N GLN A 57 1.47 2.07 22.35
CA GLN A 57 1.31 3.52 22.48
C GLN A 57 2.60 4.23 22.05
N THR A 58 3.74 3.56 22.19
CA THR A 58 5.05 4.07 21.77
C THR A 58 5.85 3.01 21.02
N VAL A 59 5.56 2.82 19.72
CA VAL A 59 6.46 2.06 18.85
C VAL A 59 7.70 2.92 18.58
N LYS A 60 8.73 2.79 19.43
CA LYS A 60 10.03 3.47 19.21
C LYS A 60 10.90 2.75 18.17
N SER A 61 10.60 1.47 17.89
CA SER A 61 11.37 0.68 16.93
C SER A 61 10.94 0.94 15.49
N SER A 62 11.86 1.47 14.69
CA SER A 62 11.67 1.68 13.25
C SER A 62 11.40 0.38 12.50
N LEU A 63 11.96 -0.73 12.96
CA LEU A 63 11.75 -2.06 12.39
C LEU A 63 10.32 -2.55 12.63
N LEU A 64 9.78 -2.31 13.83
CA LEU A 64 8.40 -2.66 14.15
C LEU A 64 7.41 -1.81 13.33
N MET A 65 7.65 -0.50 13.19
CA MET A 65 6.81 0.34 12.32
C MET A 65 6.82 -0.15 10.87
N LYS A 66 8.00 -0.48 10.32
CA LYS A 66 8.11 -1.04 8.96
C LYS A 66 7.33 -2.34 8.82
N ALA A 67 7.39 -3.22 9.82
CA ALA A 67 6.62 -4.46 9.83
C ALA A 67 5.10 -4.21 9.84
N ILE A 68 4.63 -3.24 10.63
CA ILE A 68 3.20 -2.89 10.66
C ILE A 68 2.76 -2.27 9.32
N ILE A 69 3.55 -1.35 8.75
CA ILE A 69 3.25 -0.76 7.43
C ILE A 69 3.20 -1.84 6.35
N LYS A 70 4.14 -2.80 6.37
CA LYS A 70 4.16 -3.92 5.43
C LYS A 70 2.90 -4.77 5.56
N THR A 71 2.50 -5.11 6.78
CA THR A 71 1.28 -5.90 7.03
C THR A 71 0.02 -5.15 6.61
N ILE A 72 -0.10 -3.84 6.87
CA ILE A 72 -1.20 -3.02 6.35
C ILE A 72 -1.28 -3.09 4.82
N LYS A 73 -0.14 -2.97 4.12
CA LYS A 73 -0.08 -3.06 2.65
C LYS A 73 -0.53 -4.44 2.15
N GLU A 74 -0.09 -5.52 2.79
CA GLU A 74 -0.51 -6.88 2.46
C GLU A 74 -2.03 -7.07 2.64
N LEU A 75 -2.60 -6.60 3.75
CA LEU A 75 -4.04 -6.69 4.00
C LEU A 75 -4.85 -5.84 3.00
N ARG A 76 -4.36 -4.65 2.64
CA ARG A 76 -5.00 -3.79 1.63
C ARG A 76 -5.01 -4.44 0.25
N ARG A 77 -3.91 -5.11 -0.15
CA ARG A 77 -3.86 -5.91 -1.39
C ARG A 77 -4.93 -7.00 -1.43
N LEU A 78 -5.24 -7.61 -0.30
CA LEU A 78 -6.31 -8.63 -0.23
C LEU A 78 -7.70 -8.00 -0.46
N ILE A 79 -7.97 -6.82 0.11
CA ILE A 79 -9.32 -6.21 0.02
C ILE A 79 -9.55 -5.51 -1.32
N SER A 80 -8.58 -4.72 -1.78
CA SER A 80 -8.83 -3.71 -2.80
C SER A 80 -8.44 -4.19 -4.18
N LYS A 81 -9.46 -4.40 -5.03
CA LYS A 81 -9.27 -4.47 -6.49
C LYS A 81 -8.58 -3.21 -7.01
N ASP A 82 -8.87 -2.06 -6.41
CA ASP A 82 -8.28 -0.76 -6.78
C ASP A 82 -6.77 -0.70 -6.52
N TYR A 83 -6.27 -1.40 -5.49
CA TYR A 83 -4.83 -1.47 -5.24
C TYR A 83 -4.12 -2.30 -6.31
N LEU A 84 -4.76 -3.40 -6.71
CA LEU A 84 -4.26 -4.24 -7.80
C LEU A 84 -4.28 -3.47 -9.13
N LEU A 85 -5.33 -2.68 -9.37
CA LEU A 85 -5.44 -1.78 -10.52
C LEU A 85 -4.31 -0.73 -10.53
N ILE A 86 -4.06 -0.05 -9.41
CA ILE A 86 -2.96 0.93 -9.29
C ILE A 86 -1.60 0.25 -9.50
N GLU A 87 -1.37 -0.93 -8.93
CA GLU A 87 -0.12 -1.67 -9.07
C GLU A 87 0.14 -2.10 -10.53
N ILE A 88 -0.91 -2.53 -11.23
CA ILE A 88 -0.88 -2.80 -12.68
C ILE A 88 -0.58 -1.52 -13.46
N GLY A 89 -1.29 -0.42 -13.16
CA GLY A 89 -1.07 0.87 -13.79
C GLY A 89 0.37 1.36 -13.67
N ILE A 90 0.96 1.26 -12.47
CA ILE A 90 2.36 1.63 -12.25
C ILE A 90 3.27 0.79 -13.13
N ARG A 91 3.09 -0.53 -13.16
CA ARG A 91 3.91 -1.44 -13.96
C ARG A 91 3.85 -1.09 -15.46
N GLU A 92 2.65 -0.86 -15.98
CA GLU A 92 2.47 -0.56 -17.41
C GLU A 92 2.98 0.82 -17.78
N VAL A 93 2.75 1.84 -16.95
CA VAL A 93 3.33 3.17 -17.17
C VAL A 93 4.85 3.10 -17.21
N TRP A 94 5.48 2.28 -16.37
CA TRP A 94 6.92 2.09 -16.41
C TRP A 94 7.40 1.50 -17.74
N LYS A 95 6.77 0.42 -18.21
CA LYS A 95 7.09 -0.19 -19.51
C LYS A 95 6.87 0.78 -20.68
N LEU A 96 5.72 1.45 -20.72
CA LEU A 96 5.38 2.42 -21.76
C LEU A 96 6.33 3.60 -21.75
N SER A 97 6.71 4.07 -20.57
CA SER A 97 7.71 5.14 -20.39
C SER A 97 9.07 4.72 -20.92
N GLU A 98 9.54 3.51 -20.63
CA GLU A 98 10.81 2.98 -21.15
C GLU A 98 10.78 2.83 -22.67
N LEU A 99 9.69 2.28 -23.22
CA LEU A 99 9.52 2.07 -24.64
C LEU A 99 9.40 3.39 -25.42
N ALA A 100 8.65 4.36 -24.90
CA ALA A 100 8.58 5.69 -25.49
C ALA A 100 9.93 6.42 -25.40
N SER A 101 10.67 6.23 -24.30
CA SER A 101 12.01 6.81 -24.15
C SER A 101 13.00 6.21 -25.15
N SER A 102 12.94 4.88 -25.39
CA SER A 102 13.80 4.22 -26.38
C SER A 102 13.48 4.64 -27.82
N TRP A 103 12.25 5.11 -28.07
CA TRP A 103 11.85 5.75 -29.34
C TRP A 103 12.17 7.25 -29.43
N GLY A 104 12.84 7.82 -28.42
CA GLY A 104 13.29 9.22 -28.44
C GLY A 104 12.32 10.23 -27.82
N HIS A 105 11.28 9.78 -27.10
CA HIS A 105 10.33 10.68 -26.45
C HIS A 105 10.93 11.29 -25.17
N LYS A 106 11.30 12.59 -25.24
CA LYS A 106 12.07 13.30 -24.19
C LYS A 106 11.38 13.38 -22.82
N SER A 107 10.05 13.45 -22.77
CA SER A 107 9.28 13.58 -21.52
C SER A 107 8.63 12.26 -21.07
N ALA A 108 8.99 11.12 -21.69
CA ALA A 108 8.38 9.84 -21.34
C ALA A 108 8.70 9.41 -19.89
N GLY A 109 9.85 9.82 -19.35
CA GLY A 109 10.21 9.58 -17.94
C GLY A 109 9.25 10.25 -16.95
N GLU A 110 8.68 11.41 -17.30
CA GLU A 110 7.80 12.18 -16.42
C GLU A 110 6.44 11.51 -16.20
N TRP A 111 6.03 10.64 -17.14
CA TRP A 111 4.77 9.92 -17.08
C TRP A 111 4.63 9.06 -15.82
N ARG A 112 5.76 8.57 -15.29
CA ARG A 112 5.83 7.75 -14.06
C ARG A 112 5.36 8.51 -12.82
N TYR A 113 5.48 9.84 -12.82
CA TYR A 113 5.10 10.69 -11.69
C TYR A 113 3.67 11.21 -11.79
N ASN A 114 3.04 11.11 -12.97
CA ASN A 114 1.68 11.57 -13.19
C ASN A 114 0.66 10.51 -12.71
N LYS A 115 0.06 10.75 -11.54
CA LYS A 115 -0.93 9.85 -10.93
C LYS A 115 -2.16 9.62 -11.83
N SER A 116 -2.64 10.66 -12.49
CA SER A 116 -3.82 10.58 -13.37
C SER A 116 -3.53 9.68 -14.57
N TYR A 117 -2.32 9.79 -15.12
CA TYR A 117 -1.85 8.94 -16.21
C TYR A 117 -1.79 7.45 -15.78
N THR A 118 -1.25 7.18 -14.59
CA THR A 118 -1.21 5.82 -14.01
C THR A 118 -2.60 5.19 -13.86
N ILE A 119 -3.58 5.96 -13.38
CA ILE A 119 -4.96 5.48 -13.23
C ILE A 119 -5.60 5.23 -14.59
N LEU A 120 -5.42 6.15 -15.54
CA LEU A 120 -5.94 6.02 -16.90
C LEU A 120 -5.40 4.74 -17.57
N GLN A 121 -4.07 4.52 -17.50
CA GLN A 121 -3.44 3.34 -18.08
C GLN A 121 -3.88 2.03 -17.42
N ALA A 122 -4.15 2.06 -16.12
CA ALA A 122 -4.70 0.89 -15.43
C ALA A 122 -6.12 0.55 -15.92
N LEU A 123 -6.97 1.58 -16.07
CA LEU A 123 -8.36 1.43 -16.53
C LEU A 123 -8.42 0.98 -17.99
N THR A 124 -7.56 1.54 -18.86
CA THR A 124 -7.47 1.11 -20.26
C THR A 124 -7.04 -0.34 -20.35
N LEU A 125 -6.03 -0.78 -19.60
CA LEU A 125 -5.61 -2.18 -19.58
C LEU A 125 -6.73 -3.10 -19.06
N GLN A 126 -7.44 -2.69 -18.01
CA GLN A 126 -8.59 -3.43 -17.50
C GLN A 126 -9.72 -3.51 -18.53
N TRP A 127 -9.97 -2.45 -19.29
CA TRP A 127 -10.96 -2.45 -20.37
C TRP A 127 -10.54 -3.37 -21.52
N VAL A 128 -9.30 -3.25 -21.98
CA VAL A 128 -8.74 -4.05 -23.08
C VAL A 128 -8.74 -5.53 -22.73
N THR A 129 -8.34 -5.91 -21.51
CA THR A 129 -8.38 -7.31 -21.05
C THR A 129 -9.80 -7.88 -21.00
N ARG A 130 -10.80 -7.05 -20.64
CA ARG A 130 -12.22 -7.46 -20.69
C ARG A 130 -12.72 -7.60 -22.13
N LEU A 131 -12.30 -6.70 -23.02
CA LEU A 131 -12.68 -6.73 -24.43
C LEU A 131 -12.05 -7.92 -25.18
N LEU A 132 -10.82 -8.28 -24.83
CA LEU A 132 -10.08 -9.41 -25.41
C LEU A 132 -10.41 -10.76 -24.75
N GLY A 133 -11.39 -10.79 -23.85
CA GLY A 133 -12.10 -11.99 -23.41
C GLY A 133 -11.37 -12.97 -22.49
N SER A 134 -10.08 -13.26 -22.69
CA SER A 134 -9.26 -14.19 -21.88
C SER A 134 -7.96 -14.64 -22.60
N ILE A 135 -7.36 -13.80 -23.46
CA ILE A 135 -6.12 -14.22 -24.15
C ILE A 135 -4.88 -14.20 -23.22
N THR A 136 -4.92 -13.45 -22.11
CA THR A 136 -3.82 -13.45 -21.12
C THR A 136 -4.38 -13.49 -19.69
N LYS A 137 -4.34 -14.66 -19.07
CA LYS A 137 -4.39 -14.76 -17.60
C LYS A 137 -3.06 -14.19 -17.08
N LEU A 138 -3.13 -13.06 -16.38
CA LEU A 138 -1.99 -12.34 -15.79
C LEU A 138 -2.05 -12.47 -14.26
#